data_AF-A0A7Z7BAT9-F1
#
_entry.id   AF-A0A7Z7BAT9-F1
#
_cell.length_a   1.000
_cell.length_b   1.000
_cell.length_c   1.000
_cell.angle_alpha   90.00
_cell.angle_beta   90.00
_cell.angle_gamma   90.00
#
_symmetry.space_group_name_H-M   'P 1'
#
loop_
_entity.id
_entity.type
_entity.pdbx_description
1 polymer ?
#
loop_
_entity_poly.entity_id
_entity_poly.type
_entity_poly.pdbx_seq_one_letter_code
_entity_poly.pdbx_strand_id
1 'polypeptide(L)'
;MLFSSPDFFDGAKLPEAPEDVAERRSLFMVREGVPYEWMLRRGDTRRTVRVSPVLMTSCMLTLKDAAVAGLGIVALPGYVCKEELADGRLMRVLPEWTCGDAQLTALVPYGQNQLPSVRALLDFLVQEVPPVLAMDGVSTVG
;
A
#
# COMPACT_ATOMS: atom_id res chain seq x y z
N MET A 1 -1.50 -1.09 2.91
CA MET A 1 -1.87 -2.42 3.47
C MET A 1 -0.79 -3.43 3.12
N LEU A 2 -0.70 -4.56 3.83
CA LEU A 2 0.24 -5.63 3.49
C LEU A 2 -0.46 -6.75 2.70
N PHE A 3 0.23 -7.29 1.70
CA PHE A 3 -0.28 -8.34 0.81
C PHE A 3 0.78 -9.39 0.52
N SER A 4 0.33 -10.60 0.22
CA SER A 4 1.15 -11.69 -0.35
C SER A 4 0.23 -12.70 -1.06
N SER A 5 0.79 -13.60 -1.86
CA SER A 5 0.01 -14.72 -2.40
C SER A 5 -0.30 -15.75 -1.28
N PRO A 6 -1.40 -16.51 -1.39
CA PRO A 6 -1.65 -17.63 -0.47
C PRO A 6 -0.51 -18.67 -0.49
N ASP A 7 0.01 -18.98 -1.68
CA ASP A 7 1.09 -19.96 -1.89
C ASP A 7 2.38 -19.61 -1.15
N PHE A 8 2.62 -18.32 -0.87
CA PHE A 8 3.77 -17.89 -0.07
C PHE A 8 3.79 -18.50 1.33
N PHE A 9 2.61 -18.82 1.86
CA PHE A 9 2.43 -19.38 3.20
C PHE A 9 2.09 -20.87 3.18
N ASP A 10 2.19 -21.57 2.05
CA ASP A 10 1.84 -22.99 1.99
C ASP A 10 2.58 -23.82 3.06
N GLY A 11 1.81 -24.43 3.97
CA GLY A 11 2.32 -25.15 5.14
C GLY A 11 2.90 -24.31 6.29
N ALA A 12 3.00 -22.98 6.15
CA ALA A 12 3.51 -22.07 7.18
C ALA A 12 2.39 -21.39 7.98
N LYS A 13 2.63 -21.11 9.27
CA LYS A 13 1.71 -20.31 10.07
C LYS A 13 1.59 -18.89 9.49
N LEU A 14 0.37 -18.37 9.39
CA LEU A 14 0.11 -16.99 8.99
C LEU A 14 0.58 -16.00 10.09
N PRO A 15 1.11 -14.82 9.71
CA PRO A 15 1.44 -13.75 10.66
C PRO A 15 0.22 -13.30 11.47
N GLU A 16 0.36 -13.25 12.80
CA GLU A 16 -0.67 -12.76 13.73
C GLU A 16 -0.25 -11.42 14.35
N ALA A 17 1.06 -11.15 14.40
CA ALA A 17 1.64 -9.92 14.92
C ALA A 17 2.60 -9.25 13.91
N PRO A 18 2.82 -7.92 14.00
CA PRO A 18 3.84 -7.18 13.25
C PRO A 18 5.22 -7.83 13.24
N GLU A 19 5.63 -8.43 14.34
CA GLU A 19 6.94 -9.04 14.49
C GLU A 19 7.11 -10.28 13.61
N ASP A 20 6.02 -11.01 13.33
CA ASP A 20 6.01 -12.22 12.50
C ASP A 20 6.32 -11.95 11.02
N VAL A 21 6.23 -10.70 10.57
CA VAL A 21 6.58 -10.31 9.19
C VAL A 21 8.04 -9.85 9.06
N ALA A 22 8.73 -9.57 10.18
CA ALA A 22 10.11 -9.09 10.17
C ALA A 22 11.09 -10.12 9.59
N GLU A 23 10.85 -11.40 9.88
CA GLU A 23 11.71 -12.53 9.49
C GLU A 23 11.39 -13.09 8.09
N ARG A 24 10.41 -12.50 7.40
CA ARG A 24 9.92 -13.02 6.12
C ARG A 24 10.48 -12.22 4.95
N ARG A 25 10.54 -12.90 3.79
CA ARG A 25 10.90 -12.26 2.52
C ARG A 25 9.96 -11.09 2.25
N SER A 26 10.53 -9.92 2.04
CA SER A 26 9.80 -8.68 1.80
C SER A 26 10.09 -8.11 0.42
N LEU A 27 9.11 -7.43 -0.16
CA LEU A 27 9.20 -6.73 -1.43
C LEU A 27 9.00 -5.24 -1.12
N PHE A 28 9.95 -4.40 -1.53
CA PHE A 28 10.01 -3.03 -1.05
C PHE A 28 10.06 -2.01 -2.18
N MET A 29 9.30 -0.92 -1.99
CA MET A 29 9.36 0.22 -2.89
C MET A 29 10.56 1.08 -2.57
N VAL A 30 11.49 1.22 -3.51
CA VAL A 30 12.69 2.05 -3.29
C VAL A 30 12.31 3.51 -3.16
N ARG A 31 12.78 4.14 -2.09
CA ARG A 31 12.72 5.59 -1.86
C ARG A 31 14.03 6.03 -1.24
N GLU A 32 14.62 7.09 -1.79
CA GLU A 32 15.89 7.61 -1.30
C GLU A 32 15.74 8.14 0.14
N GLY A 33 16.70 7.78 1.01
CA GLY A 33 16.71 8.19 2.42
C GLY A 33 15.64 7.55 3.31
N VAL A 34 14.82 6.63 2.80
CA VAL A 34 13.78 5.94 3.59
C VAL A 34 14.31 4.59 4.07
N PRO A 35 14.26 4.30 5.39
CA PRO A 35 14.70 3.01 5.91
C PRO A 35 13.75 1.89 5.45
N TYR A 36 14.27 0.66 5.36
CA TYR A 36 13.49 -0.53 4.98
C TYR A 36 12.64 -1.00 6.16
N GLU A 37 11.62 -0.21 6.46
CA GLU A 37 10.75 -0.39 7.61
C GLU A 37 9.29 -0.21 7.20
N TRP A 38 8.41 -1.05 7.72
CA TRP A 38 6.97 -0.88 7.62
C TRP A 38 6.43 -0.28 8.91
N MET A 39 5.76 0.86 8.78
CA MET A 39 5.00 1.47 9.87
C MET A 39 3.58 0.93 9.85
N LEU A 40 3.24 0.11 10.84
CA LEU A 40 1.97 -0.56 11.02
C LEU A 40 1.15 0.14 12.11
N ARG A 41 -0.12 0.38 11.84
CA ARG A 41 -1.07 1.00 12.78
C ARG A 41 -2.31 0.14 12.97
N ARG A 42 -2.75 0.01 14.22
CA ARG A 42 -4.03 -0.59 14.64
C ARG A 42 -4.64 0.27 15.77
N GLY A 43 -5.67 1.06 15.45
CA GLY A 43 -6.18 2.09 16.36
C GLY A 43 -5.06 3.07 16.75
N ASP A 44 -4.89 3.30 18.05
CA ASP A 44 -3.81 4.14 18.60
C ASP A 44 -2.45 3.42 18.68
N THR A 45 -2.42 2.10 18.43
CA THR A 45 -1.19 1.33 18.49
C THR A 45 -0.38 1.52 17.20
N ARG A 46 0.90 1.85 17.34
CA ARG A 46 1.88 1.93 16.25
C ARG A 46 3.01 0.93 16.47
N ARG A 47 3.43 0.27 15.40
CA ARG A 47 4.58 -0.63 15.37
C ARG A 47 5.42 -0.34 14.13
N THR A 48 6.73 -0.33 14.30
CA THR A 48 7.67 -0.20 13.20
C THR A 48 8.40 -1.52 13.07
N VAL A 49 8.33 -2.11 11.88
CA VAL A 49 8.93 -3.42 11.60
C VAL A 49 10.04 -3.24 10.59
N ARG A 50 11.27 -3.58 10.98
CA ARG A 50 12.39 -3.66 10.04
C ARG A 50 12.22 -4.88 9.16
N VAL A 51 12.46 -4.71 7.87
CA VAL A 51 12.35 -5.79 6.90
C VAL A 51 13.65 -5.95 6.13
N SER A 52 13.84 -7.14 5.56
CA SER A 52 14.96 -7.46 4.67
C SER A 52 14.43 -7.70 3.26
N PRO A 53 14.46 -6.69 2.37
CA PRO A 53 13.90 -6.82 1.03
C PRO A 53 14.68 -7.80 0.16
N VAL A 54 13.98 -8.77 -0.44
CA VAL A 54 14.55 -9.65 -1.47
C VAL A 54 14.39 -9.07 -2.87
N LEU A 55 13.46 -8.12 -3.04
CA LEU A 55 13.23 -7.37 -4.26
C LEU A 55 12.98 -5.91 -3.91
N MET A 56 13.58 -5.01 -4.69
CA MET A 56 13.46 -3.57 -4.54
C MET A 56 13.23 -2.93 -5.90
N THR A 57 12.16 -2.15 -6.04
CA THR A 57 11.84 -1.42 -7.28
C THR A 57 11.00 -0.18 -6.98
N SER A 58 10.96 0.81 -7.86
CA SER A 58 10.07 1.96 -7.75
C SER A 58 8.67 1.73 -8.35
N CYS A 59 8.45 0.57 -8.99
CA CYS A 59 7.20 0.26 -9.70
C CYS A 59 6.25 -0.59 -8.83
N MET A 60 5.05 -0.06 -8.56
CA MET A 60 4.01 -0.78 -7.80
C MET A 60 3.53 -2.05 -8.50
N LEU A 61 3.38 -2.01 -9.83
CA LEU A 61 2.89 -3.16 -10.60
C LEU A 61 3.89 -4.32 -10.56
N THR A 62 5.18 -4.03 -10.68
CA THR A 62 6.23 -5.05 -10.54
C THR A 62 6.24 -5.69 -9.15
N LEU A 63 6.03 -4.90 -8.09
CA LEU A 63 5.92 -5.44 -6.73
C LEU A 63 4.67 -6.29 -6.54
N LYS A 64 3.53 -5.89 -7.13
CA LYS A 64 2.29 -6.65 -7.13
C LYS A 64 2.48 -8.00 -7.80
N ASP A 65 3.03 -8.02 -9.01
CA ASP A 65 3.24 -9.24 -9.78
C ASP A 65 4.23 -10.19 -9.06
N ALA A 66 5.27 -9.64 -8.44
CA ALA A 66 6.18 -10.41 -7.60
C ALA A 66 5.50 -11.00 -6.35
N ALA A 67 4.58 -10.26 -5.72
CA ALA A 67 3.79 -10.76 -4.60
C ALA A 67 2.84 -11.88 -5.03
N VAL A 68 2.17 -11.74 -6.19
CA VAL A 68 1.31 -12.77 -6.80
C VAL A 68 2.10 -14.04 -7.08
N ALA A 69 3.34 -13.91 -7.58
CA ALA A 69 4.24 -15.02 -7.83
C ALA A 69 4.86 -15.63 -6.55
N GLY A 70 4.46 -15.19 -5.35
CA GLY A 70 4.91 -15.77 -4.08
C GLY A 70 6.36 -15.44 -3.71
N LEU A 71 6.89 -14.29 -4.15
CA LEU A 71 8.27 -13.90 -3.81
C LEU A 71 8.38 -13.29 -2.41
N GLY A 72 7.29 -12.75 -1.84
CA GLY A 72 7.34 -12.08 -0.54
C GLY A 72 6.06 -11.35 -0.13
N ILE A 73 6.17 -10.66 1.00
CA ILE A 73 5.15 -9.74 1.52
C ILE A 73 5.44 -8.33 0.99
N VAL A 74 4.42 -7.60 0.56
CA VAL A 74 4.53 -6.25 0.01
C VAL A 74 3.59 -5.27 0.72
N ALA A 75 4.05 -4.04 0.92
CA ALA A 75 3.18 -2.92 1.30
C ALA A 75 2.72 -2.16 0.05
N LEU A 76 1.43 -2.22 -0.27
CA LEU A 76 0.83 -1.49 -1.40
C LEU A 76 -0.48 -0.78 -0.99
N PRO A 77 -0.89 0.26 -1.74
CA PRO A 77 -2.26 0.74 -1.70
C PRO A 77 -3.23 -0.33 -2.17
N GLY A 78 -4.37 -0.48 -1.51
CA GLY A 78 -5.33 -1.54 -1.85
C GLY A 78 -5.88 -1.45 -3.27
N TYR A 79 -5.99 -0.23 -3.83
CA TYR A 79 -6.50 -0.03 -5.19
C TYR A 79 -5.66 -0.68 -6.29
N VAL A 80 -4.36 -0.90 -6.03
CA VAL A 80 -3.46 -1.57 -6.97
C VAL A 80 -3.74 -3.08 -7.03
N CYS A 81 -4.31 -3.64 -5.96
CA CYS A 81 -4.48 -5.08 -5.77
C CYS A 81 -5.95 -5.54 -5.88
N LYS A 82 -6.88 -4.68 -6.31
CA LYS A 82 -8.34 -4.95 -6.35
C LYS A 82 -8.66 -6.29 -7.00
N GLU A 83 -8.13 -6.51 -8.20
CA GLU A 83 -8.43 -7.68 -9.03
C GLU A 83 -7.85 -8.96 -8.42
N GLU A 84 -6.60 -8.92 -7.98
CA GLU A 84 -5.92 -10.06 -7.40
C GLU A 84 -6.49 -10.46 -6.03
N LEU A 85 -7.02 -9.50 -5.27
CA LEU A 85 -7.77 -9.78 -4.05
C LEU A 85 -9.12 -10.42 -4.34
N ALA A 86 -9.82 -9.96 -5.38
CA ALA A 86 -11.12 -10.51 -5.78
C ALA A 86 -10.99 -11.96 -6.28
N ASP A 87 -9.95 -12.26 -7.05
CA ASP A 87 -9.69 -13.59 -7.61
C ASP A 87 -8.85 -14.50 -6.69
N GLY A 88 -8.51 -14.04 -5.49
CA GLY A 88 -7.75 -14.81 -4.48
C GLY A 88 -6.27 -15.02 -4.79
N ARG A 89 -5.71 -14.39 -5.82
CA ARG A 89 -4.27 -14.42 -6.14
C ARG A 89 -3.43 -13.69 -5.11
N LEU A 90 -4.02 -12.71 -4.42
CA LEU A 90 -3.44 -12.04 -3.27
C LEU A 90 -4.38 -12.15 -2.07
N MET A 91 -3.79 -12.16 -0.87
CA MET A 91 -4.49 -12.04 0.39
C MET A 91 -3.90 -10.92 1.24
N ARG A 92 -4.72 -10.33 2.13
CA ARG A 92 -4.24 -9.38 3.13
C ARG A 92 -3.44 -10.12 4.20
N VAL A 93 -2.24 -9.62 4.48
CA VAL A 93 -1.41 -10.04 5.60
C VAL A 93 -1.66 -9.06 6.75
N LEU A 94 -1.82 -9.57 7.97
CA LEU A 94 -2.14 -8.75 9.15
C LEU A 94 -3.35 -7.82 8.91
N PRO A 95 -4.57 -8.35 8.67
CA PRO A 95 -5.72 -7.57 8.22
C PRO A 95 -6.12 -6.43 9.18
N GLU A 96 -5.88 -6.61 10.47
CA GLU A 96 -6.11 -5.63 11.54
C GLU A 96 -5.12 -4.44 11.51
N TRP A 97 -4.07 -4.52 10.69
CA TRP A 97 -3.01 -3.53 10.62
C TRP A 97 -3.05 -2.77 9.29
N THR A 98 -2.93 -1.45 9.36
CA THR A 98 -2.71 -0.60 8.19
C THR A 98 -1.23 -0.27 8.07
N CYS A 99 -0.67 -0.46 6.87
CA CYS A 99 0.72 -0.09 6.57
C CYS A 99 0.78 1.17 5.70
N GLY A 100 1.48 2.18 6.22
CA GLY A 100 1.65 3.49 5.58
C GLY A 100 0.39 4.37 5.62
N ASP A 101 0.59 5.69 5.46
CA ASP A 101 -0.47 6.64 5.18
C ASP A 101 -0.47 6.93 3.68
N ALA A 102 -1.49 6.44 2.96
CA ALA A 102 -1.63 6.75 1.54
C ALA A 102 -2.14 8.19 1.40
N GLN A 103 -1.24 9.16 1.41
CA GLN A 103 -1.56 10.56 1.10
C GLN A 103 -1.39 10.80 -0.40
N LEU A 104 -2.48 11.19 -1.07
CA LEU A 104 -2.44 11.66 -2.44
C LEU A 104 -2.43 13.19 -2.44
N THR A 105 -1.38 13.79 -2.97
CA THR A 105 -1.23 15.24 -3.05
C THR A 105 -1.30 15.69 -4.50
N ALA A 106 -2.26 16.57 -4.82
CA ALA A 106 -2.29 17.26 -6.11
C ALA A 106 -1.31 18.44 -6.09
N LEU A 107 -0.24 18.36 -6.89
CA LEU A 107 0.71 19.46 -7.06
C LEU A 107 0.23 20.36 -8.19
N VAL A 108 0.02 21.64 -7.87
CA VAL A 108 -0.42 22.66 -8.83
C VAL A 108 0.60 23.81 -8.81
N PRO A 109 1.13 24.25 -9.95
CA PRO A 109 2.04 25.39 -9.98
C PRO A 109 1.32 26.64 -9.46
N TYR A 110 1.91 27.29 -8.47
CA TYR A 110 1.38 28.52 -7.89
C TYR A 110 1.79 29.71 -8.76
N GLY A 111 0.85 30.22 -9.55
CA GLY A 111 1.02 31.42 -10.37
C GLY A 111 -0.25 32.27 -10.34
N GLN A 112 -0.10 33.60 -10.38
CA GLN A 112 -1.18 34.58 -10.19
C GLN A 112 -2.31 34.54 -11.23
N ASN A 113 -2.22 33.69 -12.26
CA ASN A 113 -3.23 33.46 -13.29
C ASN A 113 -3.63 31.98 -13.35
N GLN A 114 -4.26 31.46 -12.30
CA GLN A 114 -4.92 30.17 -12.40
C GLN A 114 -6.12 30.31 -13.34
N LEU A 115 -6.00 29.71 -14.53
CA LEU A 115 -7.09 29.69 -15.50
C LEU A 115 -8.31 28.99 -14.87
N PRO A 116 -9.54 29.50 -15.06
CA PRO A 116 -10.77 28.90 -14.51
C PRO A 116 -10.90 27.40 -14.85
N SER A 117 -10.37 26.96 -15.99
CA SER A 117 -10.32 25.57 -16.42
C SER A 117 -9.46 24.67 -15.51
N VAL A 118 -8.34 25.18 -14.98
CA VAL A 118 -7.48 24.43 -14.03
C VAL A 118 -8.21 24.27 -12.71
N ARG A 119 -8.92 25.30 -12.24
CA ARG A 119 -9.73 25.22 -11.02
C ARG A 119 -10.90 24.24 -11.18
N ALA A 120 -11.61 24.31 -12.31
CA ALA A 120 -12.68 23.36 -12.61
C ALA A 120 -12.19 21.90 -12.70
N LEU A 121 -10.99 21.66 -13.27
CA LEU A 121 -10.37 20.34 -13.30
C LEU A 121 -9.98 19.88 -11.89
N LEU A 122 -9.44 20.76 -11.05
CA LEU A 122 -9.11 20.42 -9.66
C LEU A 122 -10.37 20.09 -8.85
N ASP A 123 -11.42 20.88 -8.98
CA ASP A 123 -12.71 20.64 -8.32
C ASP A 123 -13.28 19.27 -8.74
N PHE A 124 -13.21 18.94 -10.03
CA PHE A 124 -13.61 17.62 -10.56
C PHE A 124 -12.73 16.49 -10.01
N LEU A 125 -11.40 16.63 -10.02
CA LEU A 125 -10.48 15.62 -9.50
C LEU A 125 -10.68 15.40 -8.00
N VAL A 126 -10.94 16.45 -7.22
CA VAL A 126 -11.25 16.33 -5.78
C VAL A 126 -12.55 15.56 -5.55
N GLN A 127 -13.53 15.66 -6.45
CA GLN A 127 -14.78 14.91 -6.35
C GLN A 127 -14.67 13.46 -6.81
N GLU A 128 -13.98 13.21 -7.92
CA GLU A 128 -14.02 11.90 -8.60
C GLU A 128 -12.86 10.96 -8.25
N VAL A 129 -11.72 11.49 -7.77
CA VAL A 129 -10.57 10.66 -7.40
C VAL A 129 -10.78 9.89 -6.09
N PRO A 130 -11.35 10.46 -5.00
CA PRO A 130 -11.57 9.71 -3.77
C PRO A 130 -12.44 8.44 -3.94
N PRO A 131 -13.56 8.46 -4.68
CA PRO A 131 -14.37 7.26 -4.95
C PRO A 131 -13.60 6.14 -5.66
N VAL A 132 -12.72 6.48 -6.62
CA VAL A 132 -11.95 5.48 -7.39
C VAL A 132 -10.88 4.81 -6.53
N LEU A 133 -10.29 5.57 -5.60
CA LEU A 133 -9.26 5.11 -4.67
C LEU A 133 -9.82 4.40 -3.45
N ALA A 134 -11.10 4.63 -3.12
CA ALA A 134 -11.80 3.91 -2.07
C ALA A 134 -11.81 2.41 -2.41
N MET A 135 -11.05 1.65 -1.62
CA MET A 135 -11.41 0.27 -1.36
C MET A 135 -12.58 0.34 -0.39
N ASP A 136 -13.62 -0.46 -0.60
CA ASP A 136 -14.68 -0.63 0.39
C ASP A 136 -14.02 -0.97 1.75
N GLY A 137 -14.01 0.02 2.65
CA GLY A 137 -13.43 -0.07 3.99
C GLY A 137 -12.04 0.54 4.20
N VAL A 138 -11.89 1.87 4.05
CA VAL A 138 -11.11 2.70 4.99
C VAL A 138 -11.79 4.06 5.11
N SER A 139 -12.43 4.31 6.26
CA SER A 139 -13.00 5.62 6.61
C SER A 139 -11.94 6.72 6.57
N THR A 140 -12.26 7.75 5.80
CA THR A 140 -11.71 9.09 5.91
C THR A 140 -11.98 9.65 7.31
N VAL A 141 -10.94 9.96 8.07
CA VAL A 141 -10.95 10.88 9.22
C VAL A 141 -9.57 11.53 9.24
N GLY A 142 -9.37 12.83 9.25
CA GLY A 142 -10.21 14.03 9.32
C GLY A 142 -9.27 15.23 9.33
#